data_AF-A0A7T4YFB7-F1
#
_entry.id   AF-A0A7T4YFB7-F1
#
_cell.length_a   1.000
_cell.length_b   1.000
_cell.length_c   1.000
_cell.angle_alpha   90.00
_cell.angle_beta   90.00
_cell.angle_gamma   90.00
#
_symmetry.space_group_name_H-M   'P 1'
#
loop_
_entity.id
_entity.type
_entity.pdbx_description
1 polymer ?
#
loop_
_entity_poly.entity_id
_entity_poly.type
_entity_poly.pdbx_seq_one_letter_code
_entity_poly.pdbx_strand_id
1 'polypeptide(L)'
;MKCMFRVMALIIFACSLVGCGGKVEVIDLNKVMSIYSQVLKTDAPEGKKLNVQTVGAVKELRKNQVDEKLTAELMKRFADALNKAKLISKPIGVMMRQDGVIVGYTDSNKNMKKDSRDADLFTIEMDANGNRLIATQQVAGQTYRRDHGYHHRSYGGSYWYYYGMGSMWRRQNDYYDRSSFASTRTRPNYSGMRMSPTNYHSSAVSRARASTRSARSSGGSRGFSRGK
;
A
#
# COMPACT_ATOMS: atom_id res chain seq x y z
N MET A 1 -27.44 22.56 -42.08
CA MET A 1 -26.76 23.04 -40.87
C MET A 1 -26.16 21.84 -40.16
N LYS A 2 -24.87 21.60 -40.36
CA LYS A 2 -24.11 20.46 -39.81
C LYS A 2 -23.05 21.01 -38.86
N CYS A 3 -22.66 20.15 -37.91
CA CYS A 3 -21.52 20.25 -37.01
C CYS A 3 -21.71 21.16 -35.78
N MET A 4 -21.70 20.56 -34.59
CA MET A 4 -20.59 20.69 -33.64
C MET A 4 -20.84 19.77 -32.42
N PHE A 5 -19.77 19.42 -31.72
CA PHE A 5 -19.63 18.49 -30.57
C PHE A 5 -19.23 17.05 -30.91
N ARG A 6 -17.95 16.93 -31.26
CA ARG A 6 -17.18 15.70 -31.19
C ARG A 6 -15.82 16.01 -30.56
N VAL A 7 -15.36 15.09 -29.72
CA VAL A 7 -13.99 14.92 -29.19
C VAL A 7 -13.59 15.75 -27.97
N MET A 8 -14.00 15.28 -26.80
CA MET A 8 -13.18 15.35 -25.58
C MET A 8 -12.47 14.00 -25.45
N ALA A 9 -11.13 13.99 -25.55
CA ALA A 9 -10.23 13.04 -24.89
C ALA A 9 -8.81 13.18 -25.47
N LEU A 10 -7.99 14.02 -24.86
CA LEU A 10 -6.54 13.88 -24.92
C LEU A 10 -5.94 14.42 -23.61
N ILE A 11 -6.15 13.69 -22.51
CA ILE A 11 -5.35 13.88 -21.30
C ILE A 11 -4.06 13.09 -21.53
N ILE A 12 -3.06 13.80 -22.06
CA ILE A 12 -1.67 13.35 -22.08
C ILE A 12 -1.26 13.18 -20.61
N PHE A 13 -1.17 11.92 -20.16
CA PHE A 13 -0.52 11.55 -18.92
C PHE A 13 0.99 11.75 -19.10
N ALA A 14 1.43 13.01 -19.09
CA ALA A 14 2.81 13.39 -18.96
C ALA A 14 3.22 13.10 -17.51
N CYS A 15 3.53 11.83 -17.26
CA CYS A 15 4.10 11.38 -16.00
C CYS A 15 5.46 12.08 -15.85
N SER A 16 5.48 13.02 -14.93
CA SER A 16 6.61 13.79 -14.42
C SER A 16 7.85 12.92 -14.20
N LEU A 17 8.74 12.91 -15.19
CA LEU A 17 10.16 12.61 -15.02
C LEU A 17 10.85 13.82 -14.40
N VAL A 18 10.54 14.11 -13.13
CA VAL A 18 11.41 14.95 -12.30
C VAL A 18 12.27 14.01 -11.47
N GLY A 19 13.35 13.56 -12.10
CA GLY A 19 14.48 12.99 -11.39
C GLY A 19 15.16 14.08 -10.58
N CYS A 20 14.83 14.17 -9.30
CA CYS A 20 15.66 14.82 -8.31
C CYS A 20 16.13 13.74 -7.34
N GLY A 21 17.45 13.62 -7.14
CA GLY A 21 18.14 12.54 -6.43
C GLY A 21 17.87 12.46 -4.93
N GLY A 22 16.60 12.33 -4.55
CA GLY A 22 16.19 12.01 -3.20
C GLY A 22 16.63 10.61 -2.82
N LYS A 23 17.16 10.46 -1.60
CA LYS A 23 17.34 9.13 -0.99
C LYS A 23 15.96 8.48 -0.93
N VAL A 24 15.73 7.45 -1.75
CA VAL A 24 14.50 6.66 -1.69
C VAL A 24 14.49 5.95 -0.34
N GLU A 25 13.57 6.34 0.53
CA GLU A 25 13.35 5.68 1.81
C GLU A 25 12.66 4.34 1.56
N VAL A 26 13.36 3.26 1.86
CA VAL A 26 12.85 1.90 1.73
C VAL A 26 12.28 1.48 3.08
N ILE A 27 11.06 0.93 3.10
CA ILE A 27 10.43 0.48 4.34
C ILE A 27 10.48 -1.04 4.43
N ASP A 28 10.69 -1.60 5.62
CA ASP A 28 10.66 -3.05 5.78
C ASP A 28 9.22 -3.59 5.74
N LEU A 29 8.79 -4.11 4.59
CA LEU A 29 7.45 -4.67 4.40
C LEU A 29 7.13 -5.83 5.36
N ASN A 30 8.12 -6.59 5.84
CA ASN A 30 7.88 -7.64 6.84
C ASN A 30 7.45 -7.04 8.17
N LYS A 31 8.14 -5.97 8.60
CA LYS A 31 7.80 -5.26 9.83
C LYS A 31 6.45 -4.55 9.71
N VAL A 32 6.16 -3.93 8.58
CA VAL A 32 4.85 -3.32 8.30
C VAL A 32 3.73 -4.35 8.50
N MET A 33 3.85 -5.53 7.89
CA MET A 33 2.84 -6.59 8.01
C MET A 33 2.75 -7.19 9.42
N SER A 34 3.89 -7.33 10.11
CA SER A 34 3.92 -7.78 11.50
C SER A 34 3.21 -6.79 12.42
N ILE A 35 3.46 -5.49 12.26
CA ILE A 35 2.84 -4.43 13.06
C ILE A 35 1.34 -4.37 12.77
N TYR A 36 0.94 -4.42 11.49
CA TYR A 36 -0.47 -4.44 11.14
C TYR A 36 -1.19 -5.63 11.78
N SER A 37 -0.58 -6.82 11.72
CA SER A 37 -1.11 -8.03 12.36
C SER A 37 -1.22 -7.90 13.88
N GLN A 38 -0.27 -7.23 14.54
CA GLN A 38 -0.35 -6.95 15.98
C GLN A 38 -1.50 -6.01 16.31
N VAL A 39 -1.68 -4.94 15.54
CA VAL A 39 -2.79 -3.99 15.70
C VAL A 39 -4.14 -4.69 15.50
N LEU A 40 -4.25 -5.58 14.51
CA LEU A 40 -5.47 -6.36 14.32
C LEU A 40 -5.77 -7.30 15.49
N LYS A 41 -4.77 -7.74 16.25
CA LYS A 41 -4.93 -8.65 17.41
C LYS A 41 -5.27 -7.93 18.71
N THR A 42 -5.21 -6.60 18.77
CA THR A 42 -5.53 -5.87 20.01
C THR A 42 -7.01 -5.97 20.35
N ASP A 43 -7.32 -5.75 21.62
CA ASP A 43 -8.68 -5.75 22.12
C ASP A 43 -9.56 -4.67 21.48
N ALA A 44 -10.86 -4.93 21.53
CA ALA A 44 -11.87 -4.01 21.04
C ALA A 44 -11.84 -2.67 21.81
N PRO A 45 -12.25 -1.56 21.18
CA PRO A 45 -12.45 -0.32 21.92
C PRO A 45 -13.57 -0.50 22.97
N GLU A 46 -13.45 0.21 24.10
CA GLU A 46 -14.41 0.11 25.21
C GLU A 46 -15.85 0.29 24.72
N GLY A 47 -16.75 -0.57 25.22
CA GLY A 47 -18.17 -0.55 24.84
C GLY A 47 -18.51 -1.14 23.47
N LYS A 48 -17.53 -1.56 22.65
CA LYS A 48 -17.79 -2.26 21.38
C LYS A 48 -17.40 -3.73 21.50
N LYS A 49 -18.38 -4.60 21.70
CA LYS A 49 -18.23 -6.05 21.52
C LYS A 49 -18.79 -6.41 20.16
N LEU A 50 -17.97 -6.97 19.28
CA LEU A 50 -18.51 -7.66 18.11
C LEU A 50 -19.24 -8.90 18.63
N ASN A 51 -20.48 -9.12 18.21
CA ASN A 51 -21.20 -10.35 18.50
C ASN A 51 -20.60 -11.47 17.62
N VAL A 52 -19.42 -11.95 18.01
CA VAL A 52 -18.66 -12.97 17.28
C VAL A 52 -19.18 -14.33 17.72
N GLN A 53 -20.30 -14.75 17.15
CA GLN A 53 -20.52 -16.17 16.95
C GLN A 53 -20.23 -16.49 15.47
N THR A 54 -19.15 -17.26 15.26
CA THR A 54 -18.90 -18.14 14.10
C THR A 54 -19.04 -17.55 12.70
N VAL A 55 -17.92 -17.28 12.00
CA VAL A 55 -17.72 -17.25 10.51
C VAL A 55 -18.63 -16.32 9.68
N GLY A 56 -19.82 -15.96 10.16
CA GLY A 56 -20.80 -15.03 9.64
C GLY A 56 -20.55 -13.59 10.09
N ALA A 57 -19.69 -13.32 11.08
CA ALA A 57 -19.35 -11.95 11.49
C ALA A 57 -18.70 -11.13 10.34
N VAL A 58 -17.89 -11.77 9.49
CA VAL A 58 -17.38 -11.14 8.25
C VAL A 58 -18.51 -10.93 7.24
N LYS A 59 -19.53 -11.80 7.22
CA LYS A 59 -20.74 -11.66 6.38
C LYS A 59 -21.73 -10.62 6.92
N GLU A 60 -21.82 -10.38 8.22
CA GLU A 60 -22.72 -9.39 8.83
C GLU A 60 -22.16 -7.96 8.73
N LEU A 61 -20.84 -7.78 8.79
CA LEU A 61 -20.20 -6.53 8.37
C LEU A 61 -20.38 -6.24 6.85
N ARG A 62 -20.81 -7.23 6.04
CA ARG A 62 -21.25 -6.95 4.66
C ARG A 62 -22.57 -6.18 4.61
N LYS A 63 -23.41 -6.28 5.66
CA LYS A 63 -24.72 -5.61 5.71
C LYS A 63 -24.64 -4.23 6.40
N ASN A 64 -23.85 -4.10 7.46
CA ASN A 64 -23.74 -2.85 8.23
C ASN A 64 -22.70 -1.91 7.60
N GLN A 65 -23.00 -0.61 7.46
CA GLN A 65 -22.11 0.41 6.87
C GLN A 65 -20.69 0.35 7.47
N VAL A 66 -19.68 0.54 6.61
CA VAL A 66 -18.30 0.78 7.07
C VAL A 66 -18.30 2.05 7.90
N ASP A 67 -18.13 1.92 9.22
CA ASP A 67 -18.09 3.06 10.14
C ASP A 67 -16.76 3.83 9.96
N GLU A 68 -16.80 4.98 9.30
CA GLU A 68 -15.60 5.78 9.05
C GLU A 68 -14.86 6.17 10.34
N LYS A 69 -15.53 6.27 11.50
CA LYS A 69 -14.87 6.56 12.78
C LYS A 69 -14.01 5.38 13.24
N LEU A 70 -14.53 4.16 13.09
CA LEU A 70 -13.76 2.94 13.40
C LEU A 70 -12.60 2.72 12.42
N THR A 71 -12.80 3.04 11.13
CA THR A 71 -11.72 3.01 10.15
C THR A 71 -10.64 4.01 10.53
N ALA A 72 -11.00 5.25 10.86
CA ALA A 72 -10.05 6.27 11.30
C ALA A 72 -9.30 5.85 12.58
N GLU A 73 -9.99 5.26 13.55
CA GLU A 73 -9.36 4.75 14.78
C GLU A 73 -8.37 3.62 14.49
N LEU A 74 -8.73 2.65 13.63
CA LEU A 74 -7.83 1.58 13.22
C LEU A 74 -6.59 2.13 12.50
N MET A 75 -6.77 3.07 11.58
CA MET A 75 -5.65 3.70 10.86
C MET A 75 -4.74 4.48 11.81
N LYS A 76 -5.32 5.19 12.79
CA LYS A 76 -4.55 5.88 13.83
C LYS A 76 -3.71 4.92 14.66
N ARG A 77 -4.32 3.85 15.19
CA ARG A 77 -3.60 2.81 15.95
C ARG A 77 -2.45 2.20 15.14
N PHE A 78 -2.69 1.98 13.84
CA PHE A 78 -1.67 1.44 12.96
C PHE A 78 -0.51 2.41 12.72
N ALA A 79 -0.81 3.69 12.44
CA ALA A 79 0.21 4.72 12.30
C ALA A 79 1.03 4.91 13.59
N ASP A 80 0.38 4.95 14.75
CA ASP A 80 1.05 5.06 16.05
C ASP A 80 2.03 3.90 16.27
N ALA A 81 1.62 2.67 15.92
CA ALA A 81 2.47 1.49 16.04
C ALA A 81 3.66 1.51 15.06
N LEU A 82 3.46 1.97 13.82
CA LEU A 82 4.54 2.16 12.83
C LEU A 82 5.56 3.21 13.30
N ASN A 83 5.07 4.34 13.82
CA ASN A 83 5.92 5.42 14.34
C ASN A 83 6.69 5.00 15.59
N LYS A 84 6.06 4.22 16.49
CA LYS A 84 6.74 3.63 17.65
C LYS A 84 7.85 2.67 17.25
N ALA A 85 7.64 1.90 16.18
CA ALA A 85 8.65 0.98 15.64
C ALA A 85 9.79 1.68 14.89
N LYS A 86 9.67 2.99 14.61
CA LYS A 86 10.69 3.82 13.94
C LYS A 86 11.23 3.18 12.66
N LEU A 87 10.33 2.74 11.78
CA LEU A 87 10.71 2.06 10.53
C LEU A 87 11.49 2.97 9.56
N ILE A 88 11.25 4.28 9.64
CA ILE A 88 11.97 5.33 8.91
C ILE A 88 12.18 6.53 9.85
N SER A 89 12.95 7.53 9.42
CA SER A 89 13.21 8.75 10.20
C SER A 89 12.04 9.72 10.28
N LYS A 90 11.15 9.70 9.29
CA LYS A 90 10.00 10.61 9.21
C LYS A 90 8.77 10.00 9.86
N PRO A 91 7.83 10.81 10.37
CA PRO A 91 6.55 10.28 10.81
C PRO A 91 5.80 9.64 9.63
N ILE A 92 5.08 8.56 9.92
CA ILE A 92 4.26 7.81 8.98
C ILE A 92 2.79 8.09 9.29
N GLY A 93 2.06 8.55 8.28
CA GLY A 93 0.61 8.57 8.26
C GLY A 93 0.07 7.33 7.55
N VAL A 94 -1.16 6.95 7.88
CA VAL A 94 -1.84 5.83 7.23
C VAL A 94 -3.30 6.20 6.96
N MET A 95 -3.79 5.84 5.78
CA MET A 95 -5.20 5.99 5.42
C MET A 95 -5.72 4.77 4.66
N MET A 96 -7.01 4.51 4.76
CA MET A 96 -7.69 3.52 3.92
C MET A 96 -8.45 4.25 2.80
N ARG A 97 -8.13 3.90 1.56
CA ARG A 97 -8.80 4.45 0.37
C ARG A 97 -10.21 3.88 0.20
N GLN A 98 -10.96 4.46 -0.73
CA GLN A 98 -12.31 4.01 -1.09
C GLN A 98 -12.32 2.59 -1.67
N ASP A 99 -11.24 2.18 -2.33
CA ASP A 99 -11.07 0.83 -2.86
C ASP A 99 -10.63 -0.18 -1.80
N GLY A 100 -10.52 0.21 -0.52
CA GLY A 100 -10.12 -0.68 0.57
C GLY A 100 -8.61 -0.91 0.70
N VAL A 101 -7.81 -0.30 -0.17
CA VAL A 101 -6.34 -0.34 -0.06
C VAL A 101 -5.90 0.59 1.07
N ILE A 102 -5.08 0.08 1.98
CA ILE A 102 -4.40 0.89 2.98
C ILE A 102 -3.15 1.48 2.36
N VAL A 103 -2.93 2.77 2.52
CA VAL A 103 -1.75 3.49 2.02
C VAL A 103 -1.01 4.09 3.21
N GLY A 104 0.26 3.74 3.36
CA GLY A 104 1.19 4.42 4.26
C GLY A 104 1.96 5.48 3.51
N TYR A 105 2.10 6.67 4.08
CA TYR A 105 2.78 7.81 3.49
C TYR A 105 3.60 8.56 4.53
N THR A 106 4.58 9.35 4.10
CA THR A 106 5.33 10.22 5.01
C THR A 106 4.41 11.34 5.48
N ASP A 107 4.20 11.52 6.78
CA ASP A 107 3.35 12.58 7.35
C ASP A 107 4.25 13.63 8.02
N SER A 108 4.75 14.58 7.23
CA SER A 108 5.77 15.52 7.73
C SER A 108 5.20 16.53 8.74
N ASN A 109 3.90 16.83 8.68
CA ASN A 109 3.24 17.79 9.57
C ASN A 109 2.43 17.11 10.70
N LYS A 110 2.41 15.78 10.76
CA LYS A 110 1.80 14.96 11.82
C LYS A 110 0.29 15.18 11.94
N ASN A 111 -0.38 15.50 10.84
CA ASN A 111 -1.81 15.81 10.84
C ASN A 111 -2.69 14.61 10.46
N MET A 112 -2.10 13.44 10.17
CA MET A 112 -2.77 12.22 9.75
C MET A 112 -3.61 12.38 8.47
N LYS A 113 -3.21 13.31 7.60
CA LYS A 113 -3.78 13.55 6.27
C LYS A 113 -2.67 13.55 5.24
N LYS A 114 -2.91 12.95 4.08
CA LYS A 114 -1.93 12.92 3.01
C LYS A 114 -1.95 14.24 2.24
N ASP A 115 -0.85 14.98 2.29
CA ASP A 115 -0.65 16.19 1.50
C ASP A 115 0.04 15.88 0.15
N SER A 116 0.04 16.85 -0.77
CA SER A 116 0.65 16.69 -2.10
C SER A 116 2.17 16.48 -2.07
N ARG A 117 2.83 16.84 -0.96
CA ARG A 117 4.28 16.67 -0.76
C ARG A 117 4.62 15.35 -0.06
N ASP A 118 3.62 14.65 0.45
CA ASP A 118 3.82 13.41 1.19
C ASP A 118 4.03 12.25 0.21
N ALA A 119 5.14 11.54 0.39
CA ALA A 119 5.50 10.41 -0.46
C ALA A 119 4.79 9.14 0.03
N ASP A 120 4.26 8.37 -0.93
CA ASP A 120 3.74 7.03 -0.64
C ASP A 120 4.90 6.10 -0.28
N LEU A 121 4.76 5.40 0.85
CA LEU A 121 5.76 4.51 1.40
C LEU A 121 5.44 3.05 1.08
N PHE A 122 4.18 2.65 1.26
CA PHE A 122 3.71 1.30 1.00
C PHE A 122 2.20 1.28 0.81
N THR A 123 1.69 0.19 0.25
CA THR A 123 0.27 -0.13 0.27
C THR A 123 0.04 -1.50 0.89
N ILE A 124 -1.13 -1.74 1.47
CA ILE A 124 -1.60 -3.06 1.92
C ILE A 124 -2.98 -3.30 1.34
N GLU A 125 -3.15 -4.42 0.68
CA GLU A 125 -4.40 -4.80 0.02
C GLU A 125 -4.70 -6.28 0.21
N MET A 126 -5.97 -6.67 0.12
CA MET A 126 -6.35 -8.09 0.10
C MET A 126 -6.15 -8.66 -1.29
N ASP A 127 -5.75 -9.94 -1.36
CA ASP A 127 -5.73 -10.67 -2.60
C ASP A 127 -7.15 -10.95 -3.12
N ALA A 128 -7.26 -11.27 -4.42
CA ALA A 128 -8.56 -11.48 -5.07
C ALA A 128 -9.41 -12.57 -4.41
N ASN A 129 -8.76 -13.54 -3.75
CA ASN A 129 -9.41 -14.66 -3.10
C ASN A 129 -9.82 -14.36 -1.65
N GLY A 130 -9.37 -13.25 -1.08
CA GLY A 130 -9.69 -12.88 0.30
C GLY A 130 -9.02 -13.77 1.33
N ASN A 131 -7.83 -14.30 1.00
CA ASN A 131 -7.09 -15.23 1.85
C ASN A 131 -5.73 -14.67 2.31
N ARG A 132 -5.22 -13.63 1.63
CA ARG A 132 -3.90 -13.07 1.92
C ARG A 132 -3.92 -11.55 1.83
N LEU A 133 -3.14 -10.92 2.70
CA LEU A 133 -2.80 -9.51 2.59
C LEU A 133 -1.49 -9.40 1.81
N ILE A 134 -1.41 -8.40 0.97
CA ILE A 134 -0.26 -8.13 0.12
C ILE A 134 0.18 -6.71 0.43
N ALA A 135 1.37 -6.57 1.01
CA ALA A 135 2.02 -5.29 1.14
C ALA A 135 2.89 -5.03 -0.07
N THR A 136 2.80 -3.86 -0.70
CA THR A 136 3.65 -3.48 -1.82
C THR A 136 4.38 -2.18 -1.56
N GLN A 137 5.58 -2.05 -2.14
CA GLN A 137 6.32 -0.79 -2.20
C GLN A 137 6.97 -0.65 -3.58
N GLN A 138 6.92 0.56 -4.11
CA GLN A 138 7.66 0.94 -5.31
C GLN A 138 9.02 1.56 -4.92
N VAL A 139 10.11 0.97 -5.40
CA VAL A 139 11.48 1.45 -5.16
C VAL A 139 12.21 1.48 -6.50
N ALA A 140 12.69 2.66 -6.91
CA ALA A 140 13.51 2.83 -8.12
C ALA A 140 12.90 2.18 -9.39
N GLY A 141 11.60 2.39 -9.62
CA GLY A 141 10.89 1.84 -10.78
C GLY A 141 10.60 0.33 -10.71
N GLN A 142 10.84 -0.31 -9.57
CA GLN A 142 10.52 -1.71 -9.32
C GLN A 142 9.48 -1.83 -8.21
N THR A 143 8.48 -2.69 -8.40
CA THR A 143 7.48 -3.00 -7.38
C THR A 143 7.87 -4.27 -6.65
N TYR A 144 8.06 -4.14 -5.34
CA TYR A 144 8.28 -5.27 -4.44
C TYR A 144 7.00 -5.56 -3.67
N ARG A 145 6.74 -6.84 -3.41
CA ARG A 145 5.60 -7.28 -2.62
C ARG A 145 5.99 -8.21 -1.48
N ARG A 146 5.20 -8.20 -0.41
CA ARG A 146 5.24 -9.19 0.66
C ARG A 146 3.85 -9.72 0.91
N ASP A 147 3.70 -11.02 0.74
CA ASP A 147 2.46 -11.71 1.02
C ASP A 147 2.43 -12.11 2.51
N HIS A 148 1.27 -11.97 3.14
CA HIS A 148 0.98 -12.50 4.47
C HIS A 148 -0.35 -13.23 4.44
N GLY A 149 -0.30 -14.55 4.62
CA GLY A 149 -1.51 -15.34 4.82
C GLY A 149 -2.12 -15.02 6.18
N TYR A 150 -3.44 -14.89 6.23
CA TYR A 150 -4.16 -14.82 7.48
C TYR A 150 -5.10 -16.01 7.59
N HIS A 151 -4.97 -16.74 8.69
CA HIS A 151 -5.90 -17.80 9.04
C HIS A 151 -6.72 -17.31 10.23
N HIS A 152 -8.06 -17.37 10.12
CA HIS A 152 -8.99 -16.95 11.16
C HIS A 152 -8.66 -17.54 12.55
N ARG A 153 -8.09 -18.76 12.59
CA ARG A 153 -7.65 -19.42 13.83
C ARG A 153 -6.47 -18.71 14.52
N SER A 154 -5.59 -18.07 13.77
CA SER A 154 -4.35 -17.45 14.28
C SER A 154 -4.54 -16.03 14.85
N TYR A 155 -5.72 -15.43 14.64
CA TYR A 155 -6.05 -14.07 15.10
C TYR A 155 -7.07 -14.05 16.24
N GLY A 156 -7.47 -15.23 16.75
CA GLY A 156 -8.26 -15.35 17.99
C GLY A 156 -9.63 -14.69 17.98
N GLY A 157 -10.14 -14.31 16.80
CA GLY A 157 -11.41 -13.61 16.68
C GLY A 157 -11.43 -12.17 17.24
N SER A 158 -10.28 -11.47 17.21
CA SER A 158 -10.21 -10.09 17.68
C SER A 158 -11.14 -9.14 16.89
N TYR A 159 -11.66 -8.13 17.58
CA TYR A 159 -12.60 -7.15 17.01
C TYR A 159 -12.00 -6.44 15.80
N TRP A 160 -10.78 -5.92 15.94
CA TRP A 160 -10.11 -5.15 14.90
C TRP A 160 -9.76 -6.01 13.68
N TYR A 161 -9.47 -7.30 13.87
CA TYR A 161 -9.30 -8.23 12.77
C TYR A 161 -10.57 -8.33 11.94
N TYR A 162 -11.71 -8.65 12.56
CA TYR A 162 -12.97 -8.77 11.82
C TYR A 162 -13.38 -7.46 11.15
N TYR A 163 -13.27 -6.35 11.88
CA TYR A 163 -13.61 -5.05 11.37
C TYR A 163 -12.69 -4.62 10.21
N GLY A 164 -11.37 -4.66 10.41
CA GLY A 164 -10.39 -4.21 9.43
C GLY A 164 -10.37 -5.08 8.17
N MET A 165 -10.39 -6.40 8.33
CA MET A 165 -10.45 -7.31 7.18
C MET A 165 -11.81 -7.23 6.49
N GLY A 166 -12.90 -7.13 7.25
CA GLY A 166 -14.25 -6.98 6.70
C GLY A 166 -14.41 -5.69 5.91
N SER A 167 -13.87 -4.57 6.39
CA SER A 167 -13.94 -3.28 5.71
C SER A 167 -13.11 -3.25 4.43
N MET A 168 -11.87 -3.76 4.45
CA MET A 168 -11.03 -3.90 3.26
C MET A 168 -11.70 -4.77 2.20
N TRP A 169 -12.15 -5.97 2.59
CA TRP A 169 -12.77 -6.92 1.67
C TRP A 169 -14.02 -6.34 1.00
N ARG A 170 -14.90 -5.70 1.78
CA ARG A 170 -16.10 -5.08 1.26
C ARG A 170 -15.78 -3.98 0.27
N ARG A 171 -14.90 -3.04 0.62
CA ARG A 171 -14.53 -1.92 -0.24
C ARG A 171 -13.90 -2.41 -1.55
N GLN A 172 -13.03 -3.42 -1.48
CA GLN A 172 -12.42 -4.01 -2.67
C GLN A 172 -13.45 -4.73 -3.54
N ASN A 173 -14.33 -5.54 -2.95
CA ASN A 173 -15.40 -6.19 -3.70
C ASN A 173 -16.34 -5.17 -4.33
N ASP A 174 -16.79 -4.15 -3.60
CA ASP A 174 -17.64 -3.10 -4.14
C ASP A 174 -16.94 -2.31 -5.27
N TYR A 175 -15.62 -2.15 -5.19
CA TYR A 175 -14.81 -1.43 -6.18
C TYR A 175 -14.59 -2.24 -7.46
N TYR A 176 -14.30 -3.55 -7.34
CA TYR A 176 -13.95 -4.43 -8.46
C TYR A 176 -15.14 -5.24 -9.01
N ASP A 177 -16.12 -5.60 -8.18
CA ASP A 177 -17.28 -6.43 -8.55
C ASP A 177 -18.49 -5.59 -9.00
N ARG A 178 -18.33 -4.26 -9.19
CA ARG A 178 -19.37 -3.40 -9.78
C ARG A 178 -19.62 -3.79 -11.24
N SER A 179 -20.47 -4.80 -11.40
CA SER A 179 -21.01 -5.35 -12.63
C SER A 179 -22.03 -4.37 -13.23
N SER A 180 -21.55 -3.26 -13.77
CA SER A 180 -22.37 -2.40 -14.63
C SER A 180 -21.57 -2.14 -15.88
N PHE A 181 -21.67 -3.07 -16.84
CA PHE A 181 -21.51 -2.95 -18.31
C PHE A 181 -20.36 -2.09 -18.91
N ALA A 182 -19.46 -1.53 -18.09
CA ALA A 182 -18.49 -0.50 -18.43
C ALA A 182 -17.32 -0.41 -17.43
N SER A 183 -17.24 -1.26 -16.41
CA SER A 183 -16.12 -1.26 -15.46
C SER A 183 -14.90 -1.99 -16.05
N THR A 184 -13.90 -1.24 -16.50
CA THR A 184 -12.57 -1.74 -16.90
C THR A 184 -11.65 -2.03 -15.70
N ARG A 185 -12.18 -2.02 -14.47
CA ARG A 185 -11.38 -2.12 -13.24
C ARG A 185 -11.01 -3.57 -12.98
N THR A 186 -9.77 -3.91 -13.30
CA THR A 186 -9.23 -5.25 -13.06
C THR A 186 -8.57 -5.29 -11.69
N ARG A 187 -8.79 -6.37 -10.92
CA ARG A 187 -8.05 -6.62 -9.69
C ARG A 187 -6.53 -6.67 -9.97
N PRO A 188 -5.67 -6.22 -9.04
CA PRO A 188 -4.23 -6.24 -9.26
C PRO A 188 -3.70 -7.64 -9.55
N ASN A 189 -2.83 -7.75 -10.55
CA ASN A 189 -2.10 -8.99 -10.83
C ASN A 189 -0.70 -8.92 -10.22
N TYR A 190 -0.40 -9.86 -9.33
CA TYR A 190 0.86 -9.92 -8.59
C TYR A 190 1.93 -10.80 -9.25
N SER A 191 1.64 -11.46 -10.38
CA SER A 191 2.57 -12.39 -11.04
C SER A 191 3.86 -11.72 -11.53
N GLY A 192 3.78 -10.44 -11.94
CA GLY A 192 4.93 -9.64 -12.38
C GLY A 192 5.69 -8.93 -11.25
N MET A 193 5.23 -9.03 -10.00
CA MET A 193 5.84 -8.32 -8.87
C MET A 193 6.90 -9.19 -8.18
N ARG A 194 8.03 -8.58 -7.82
CA ARG A 194 9.12 -9.29 -7.14
C ARG A 194 8.80 -9.47 -5.67
N MET A 195 9.02 -10.67 -5.13
CA MET A 195 8.94 -10.88 -3.68
C MET A 195 10.03 -10.09 -2.97
N SER A 196 9.68 -9.46 -1.85
CA SER A 196 10.65 -8.81 -0.97
C SER A 196 11.52 -9.88 -0.29
N PRO A 197 12.87 -9.82 -0.44
CA PRO A 197 13.75 -10.77 0.21
C PRO A 197 13.74 -10.61 1.74
N THR A 198 14.22 -11.61 2.47
CA THR A 198 14.25 -11.63 3.94
C THR A 198 14.99 -10.42 4.55
N ASN A 199 15.96 -9.85 3.81
CA ASN A 199 16.67 -8.61 4.15
C ASN A 199 16.29 -7.44 3.21
N TYR A 200 14.98 -7.30 2.92
CA TYR A 200 14.44 -6.36 1.94
C TYR A 200 15.02 -4.96 2.08
N HIS A 201 15.02 -4.39 3.28
CA HIS A 201 15.52 -3.05 3.54
C HIS A 201 16.95 -2.86 2.99
N SER A 202 17.90 -3.71 3.35
CA SER A 202 19.30 -3.59 2.90
C SER A 202 19.48 -3.77 1.38
N SER A 203 18.76 -4.73 0.79
CA SER A 203 18.86 -5.00 -0.65
C SER A 203 18.19 -3.94 -1.53
N ALA A 204 17.03 -3.42 -1.12
CA ALA A 204 16.32 -2.37 -1.83
C ALA A 204 16.99 -1.01 -1.65
N VAL A 205 17.57 -0.72 -0.48
CA VAL A 205 18.42 0.48 -0.29
C VAL A 205 19.65 0.42 -1.20
N SER A 206 20.31 -0.73 -1.30
CA SER A 206 21.48 -0.90 -2.18
C SER A 206 21.12 -0.67 -3.65
N ARG A 207 19.96 -1.18 -4.11
CA ARG A 207 19.46 -0.95 -5.47
C ARG A 207 19.05 0.48 -5.73
N ALA A 208 18.34 1.13 -4.80
CA ALA A 208 18.00 2.55 -4.91
C ALA A 208 19.26 3.44 -5.01
N ARG A 209 20.33 3.06 -4.31
CA ARG A 209 21.65 3.72 -4.44
C ARG A 209 22.36 3.39 -5.76
N ALA A 210 22.21 2.19 -6.29
CA ALA A 210 22.80 1.81 -7.57
C ALA A 210 22.09 2.48 -8.76
N SER A 211 20.76 2.59 -8.74
CA SER A 211 19.97 3.26 -9.77
C SER A 211 20.27 4.75 -9.85
N THR A 212 20.59 5.39 -8.73
CA THR A 212 21.04 6.80 -8.69
C THR A 212 22.48 6.99 -9.19
N ARG A 213 23.30 5.93 -9.20
CA ARG A 213 24.68 5.96 -9.75
C ARG A 213 24.76 5.66 -11.26
N SER A 214 23.75 4.98 -11.81
CA SER A 214 23.72 4.55 -13.22
C SER A 214 23.63 5.66 -14.26
N ALA A 215 23.53 6.94 -13.86
CA ALA A 215 23.52 8.08 -14.78
C ALA A 215 24.90 8.71 -15.04
N ARG A 216 25.97 8.20 -14.42
CA ARG A 216 27.35 8.58 -14.77
C ARG A 216 27.95 7.54 -15.69
N SER A 217 27.59 7.58 -16.97
CA SER A 217 28.38 6.93 -18.01
C SER A 217 29.77 7.54 -17.99
N SER A 218 30.77 6.72 -17.66
CA SER A 218 32.17 7.04 -17.88
C SER A 218 32.39 7.10 -19.40
N GLY A 219 32.25 8.29 -19.97
CA GLY A 219 32.85 8.66 -21.25
C GLY A 219 34.37 8.70 -21.11
N GLY A 220 34.99 7.53 -20.89
CA GLY A 220 36.42 7.35 -20.97
C GLY A 220 36.77 7.04 -22.42
N SER A 221 37.01 8.09 -23.22
CA SER A 221 37.60 7.96 -24.53
C SER A 221 38.97 7.30 -24.39
N ARG A 222 39.05 6.02 -24.79
CA ARG A 222 40.31 5.30 -24.98
C ARG A 222 41.12 6.06 -26.03
N GLY A 223 42.27 6.59 -25.60
CA GLY A 223 43.23 7.26 -26.48
C GLY A 223 43.74 6.30 -27.56
N PHE A 224 43.70 6.78 -28.80
CA PHE A 224 44.43 6.17 -29.90
C PHE A 224 45.93 6.41 -29.71
N SER A 225 46.66 5.37 -29.32
CA SER A 225 48.11 5.33 -29.48
C SER A 225 48.40 4.82 -30.88
N ARG A 226 48.82 5.71 -31.79
CA ARG A 226 49.40 5.33 -33.07
C ARG A 226 50.78 4.72 -32.79
N GLY A 227 50.92 3.43 -33.13
CA GLY A 227 52.20 2.75 -33.23
C GLY A 227 53.06 3.37 -34.34
N LYS A 228 54.37 3.22 -34.15
CA LYS A 228 55.48 3.69 -35.00
C LYS A 228 55.42 3.16 -36.42
#